data_AF-A0A455UML3-F1
#
_entry.id   AF-A0A455UML3-F1
#
_cell.length_a   1.000
_cell.length_b   1.000
_cell.length_c   1.000
_cell.angle_alpha   90.00
_cell.angle_beta   90.00
_cell.angle_gamma   90.00
#
_symmetry.space_group_name_H-M   'P 1'
#
loop_
_entity.id
_entity.type
_entity.pdbx_description
1 polymer ?
#
loop_
_entity_poly.entity_id
_entity_poly.type
_entity_poly.pdbx_seq_one_letter_code
_entity_poly.pdbx_strand_id
1 'polypeptide(L)'
;MLPPPDRQDNGYRVYTEKHGERLAFIRRCRILGLSLAEIHELQSYQDDPHQPCTAVNALLDDHISHVRSQITALQALEKQLVSLRASCNDDREVEACGVLAGISEGNMHQQ
;
A
#
# COMPACT_ATOMS: atom_id res chain seq x y z
N MET A 1 13.77 -11.78 -1.20
CA MET A 1 13.03 -12.24 -2.40
C MET A 1 13.02 -13.76 -2.48
N LEU A 2 12.38 -14.35 -3.50
CA LEU A 2 12.49 -15.79 -3.76
C LEU A 2 13.87 -16.07 -4.39
N PRO A 3 14.70 -16.96 -3.82
CA PRO A 3 15.97 -17.35 -4.45
C PRO A 3 15.71 -18.03 -5.80
N PRO A 4 16.67 -17.97 -6.74
CA PRO A 4 16.55 -18.68 -8.00
C PRO A 4 16.44 -20.19 -7.73
N PRO A 5 15.39 -20.87 -8.23
CA PRO A 5 15.27 -22.31 -8.09
C PRO A 5 16.26 -23.02 -9.02
N ASP A 6 16.56 -24.27 -8.67
CA ASP A 6 17.29 -25.18 -9.55
C ASP A 6 16.52 -25.41 -10.86
N ARG A 7 17.23 -25.94 -11.86
CA ARG A 7 16.64 -26.26 -13.17
C ARG A 7 16.86 -27.72 -13.51
N GLN A 8 15.84 -28.33 -14.11
CA GLN A 8 15.96 -29.63 -14.76
C GLN A 8 16.74 -29.51 -16.07
N ASP A 9 17.20 -30.64 -16.61
CA ASP A 9 17.94 -30.72 -17.88
C ASP A 9 17.17 -30.15 -19.08
N ASN A 10 15.84 -30.16 -19.01
CA ASN A 10 14.94 -29.55 -20.00
C ASN A 10 14.73 -28.03 -19.80
N GLY A 11 15.42 -27.42 -18.82
CA GLY A 11 15.36 -26.00 -18.50
C GLY A 11 14.25 -25.56 -17.54
N TYR A 12 13.35 -26.47 -17.11
CA TYR A 12 12.24 -26.16 -16.20
C TYR A 12 12.74 -25.89 -14.78
N ARG A 13 12.13 -24.90 -14.11
CA ARG A 13 12.45 -24.56 -12.71
C ARG A 13 11.88 -25.60 -11.76
N VAL A 14 12.69 -26.06 -10.81
CA VAL A 14 12.31 -26.98 -9.74
C VAL A 14 12.03 -26.19 -8.47
N TYR A 15 10.76 -26.07 -8.11
CA TYR A 15 10.36 -25.47 -6.84
C TYR A 15 10.27 -26.54 -5.76
N THR A 16 10.69 -26.16 -4.57
CA THR A 16 10.71 -27.02 -3.36
C THR A 16 9.74 -26.45 -2.34
N GLU A 17 9.46 -27.19 -1.26
CA GLU A 17 8.58 -26.72 -0.18
C GLU A 17 9.05 -25.37 0.39
N LYS A 18 10.37 -25.20 0.57
CA LYS A 18 10.98 -23.94 1.02
C LYS A 18 10.63 -22.75 0.10
N HIS A 19 10.52 -22.98 -1.21
CA HIS A 19 10.08 -21.95 -2.14
C HIS A 19 8.60 -21.60 -1.93
N GLY A 20 7.76 -22.61 -1.67
CA GLY A 20 6.34 -22.45 -1.32
C GLY A 20 6.14 -21.64 -0.03
N GLU A 21 6.83 -22.00 1.04
CA GLU A 21 6.79 -21.31 2.33
C GLU A 21 7.19 -19.83 2.19
N ARG A 22 8.26 -19.55 1.43
CA ARG A 22 8.73 -18.18 1.19
C ARG A 22 7.77 -17.37 0.33
N LEU A 23 7.14 -17.98 -0.67
CA LEU A 23 6.06 -17.34 -1.44
C LEU A 23 4.84 -17.05 -0.56
N ALA A 24 4.45 -17.98 0.30
CA ALA A 24 3.35 -17.79 1.24
C ALA A 24 3.64 -16.63 2.20
N PHE A 25 4.89 -16.51 2.68
CA PHE A 25 5.35 -15.37 3.48
C PHE A 25 5.21 -14.04 2.71
N ILE A 26 5.77 -13.95 1.51
CA ILE A 26 5.68 -12.75 0.66
C ILE A 26 4.22 -12.37 0.42
N ARG A 27 3.36 -13.35 0.12
CA ARG A 27 1.93 -13.13 -0.12
C ARG A 27 1.24 -12.55 1.11
N ARG A 28 1.52 -13.07 2.32
CA ARG A 28 0.97 -12.52 3.57
C ARG A 28 1.41 -11.08 3.80
N CYS A 29 2.69 -10.77 3.63
CA CYS A 29 3.18 -9.40 3.78
C CYS A 29 2.56 -8.45 2.75
N ARG A 30 2.35 -8.92 1.50
CA ARG A 30 1.70 -8.13 0.46
C ARG A 30 0.25 -7.79 0.79
N ILE A 31 -0.48 -8.70 1.43
CA ILE A 31 -1.84 -8.47 1.95
C ILE A 31 -1.83 -7.39 3.04
N LEU A 32 -0.78 -7.33 3.86
CA LEU A 32 -0.58 -6.29 4.88
C LEU A 32 -0.13 -4.94 4.30
N GLY A 33 -0.03 -4.82 2.98
CA GLY A 33 0.38 -3.57 2.32
C GLY A 33 1.87 -3.28 2.37
N LEU A 34 2.70 -4.16 2.95
CA LEU A 34 4.14 -3.96 3.05
C LEU A 34 4.79 -3.90 1.67
N SER A 35 5.68 -2.93 1.48
CA SER A 35 6.48 -2.74 0.27
C SER A 35 7.42 -3.92 0.01
N LEU A 36 7.95 -4.01 -1.22
CA LEU A 36 8.93 -5.05 -1.54
C LEU A 36 10.24 -4.89 -0.75
N ALA A 37 10.59 -3.66 -0.36
CA ALA A 37 11.75 -3.37 0.45
C ALA A 37 11.56 -3.89 1.89
N GLU A 38 10.43 -3.58 2.53
CA GLU A 38 10.10 -4.08 3.88
C GLU A 38 10.01 -5.61 3.89
N ILE A 39 9.41 -6.21 2.85
CA ILE A 39 9.36 -7.67 2.72
C ILE A 39 10.76 -8.27 2.64
N HIS A 40 11.68 -7.62 1.93
CA HIS A 40 13.07 -8.07 1.83
C HIS A 40 13.76 -8.02 3.20
N GLU A 41 13.55 -6.95 3.95
CA GLU A 41 14.11 -6.80 5.29
C GLU A 41 13.55 -7.84 6.27
N LEU A 42 12.23 -8.03 6.28
CA LEU A 42 11.60 -9.08 7.10
C LEU A 42 12.09 -10.48 6.75
N GLN A 43 12.41 -10.74 5.48
CA GLN A 43 13.00 -12.00 5.05
C GLN A 43 14.43 -12.19 5.59
N SER A 44 15.24 -11.13 5.71
CA SER A 44 16.56 -11.26 6.34
C SER A 44 16.48 -11.66 7.81
N TYR A 45 15.48 -11.17 8.55
CA TYR A 45 15.26 -11.61 9.93
C TYR A 45 14.71 -13.04 10.03
N GLN A 46 13.91 -13.49 9.04
CA GLN A 46 13.45 -14.88 8.98
C GLN A 46 14.61 -15.86 8.70
N ASP A 47 15.61 -15.42 7.92
CA ASP A 47 16.78 -16.22 7.57
C ASP A 47 17.81 -16.32 8.73
N ASP A 48 17.74 -15.42 9.73
CA ASP A 48 18.57 -15.45 10.95
C ASP A 48 17.70 -15.36 12.23
N PRO A 49 17.15 -16.49 12.69
CA PRO A 49 16.16 -16.53 13.77
C PRO A 49 16.72 -16.23 15.18
N HIS A 50 18.04 -16.06 15.30
CA HIS A 50 18.69 -15.78 16.59
C HIS A 50 18.80 -14.28 16.90
N GLN A 51 18.38 -13.41 15.97
CA GLN A 51 18.38 -11.97 16.17
C GLN A 51 17.19 -11.50 17.02
N PRO A 52 17.36 -10.42 17.81
CA PRO A 52 16.26 -9.83 18.56
C PRO A 52 15.21 -9.24 17.60
N CYS A 53 13.93 -9.50 17.86
CA CYS A 53 12.81 -9.00 17.05
C CYS A 53 12.57 -7.48 17.12
N THR A 54 13.43 -6.73 17.84
CA THR A 54 13.33 -5.27 17.99
C THR A 54 13.27 -4.52 16.66
N ALA A 55 14.08 -4.91 15.68
CA ALA A 55 14.07 -4.27 14.36
C ALA A 55 12.80 -4.61 13.55
N VAL A 56 12.30 -5.85 13.68
CA VAL A 56 11.01 -6.26 13.09
C VAL A 56 9.85 -5.43 13.64
N ASN A 57 9.84 -5.20 14.96
CA ASN A 57 8.81 -4.38 15.60
C ASN A 57 8.89 -2.92 15.13
N ALA A 58 10.10 -2.34 15.09
CA ALA A 58 10.30 -0.98 14.61
C ALA A 58 9.82 -0.79 13.17
N LEU A 59 10.15 -1.73 12.27
CA LEU A 59 9.66 -1.73 10.89
C LEU A 59 8.12 -1.73 10.83
N LEU A 60 7.47 -2.55 11.65
CA LEU A 60 6.00 -2.57 11.70
C LEU A 60 5.40 -1.29 12.29
N ASP A 61 6.01 -0.71 13.32
CA ASP A 61 5.57 0.55 13.91
C ASP A 61 5.64 1.69 12.88
N ASP A 62 6.72 1.74 12.09
CA ASP A 62 6.88 2.70 11.00
C ASP A 62 5.83 2.51 9.90
N HIS A 63 5.59 1.26 9.46
CA HIS A 63 4.53 0.98 8.48
C HIS A 63 3.14 1.34 9.00
N ILE A 64 2.84 1.06 10.28
CA ILE A 64 1.59 1.46 10.93
C ILE A 64 1.46 2.99 10.92
N SER A 65 2.53 3.73 11.20
CA SER A 65 2.55 5.19 11.13
C SER A 65 2.24 5.70 9.72
N HIS A 66 2.85 5.08 8.71
CA HIS A 66 2.60 5.40 7.31
C HIS A 66 1.14 5.15 6.89
N VAL A 67 0.57 3.99 7.28
CA VAL A 67 -0.85 3.67 7.04
C VAL A 67 -1.77 4.68 7.71
N ARG A 68 -1.49 5.08 8.96
CA ARG A 68 -2.28 6.10 9.66
C ARG A 68 -2.23 7.44 8.95
N SER A 69 -1.06 7.86 8.48
CA SER A 69 -0.91 9.09 7.70
C SER A 69 -1.74 9.07 6.41
N GLN A 70 -1.70 7.95 5.66
CA GLN A 70 -2.54 7.79 4.48
C GLN A 70 -4.03 7.83 4.80
N ILE A 71 -4.48 7.17 5.88
CA ILE A 71 -5.88 7.23 6.32
C ILE A 71 -6.30 8.68 6.59
N THR A 72 -5.48 9.44 7.33
CA THR A 72 -5.78 10.86 7.61
C THR A 72 -5.88 11.68 6.31
N ALA A 73 -4.96 11.49 5.36
CA ALA A 73 -5.01 12.18 4.08
C ALA A 73 -6.26 11.81 3.26
N LEU A 74 -6.60 10.52 3.21
CA LEU A 74 -7.80 10.04 2.50
C LEU A 74 -9.09 10.54 3.14
N GLN A 75 -9.17 10.60 4.47
CA GLN A 75 -10.31 11.18 5.19
C GLN A 75 -10.45 12.69 4.93
N ALA A 76 -9.33 13.41 4.82
CA ALA A 76 -9.36 14.83 4.46
C ALA A 76 -9.87 15.03 3.02
N LEU A 77 -9.37 14.21 2.08
CA LEU A 77 -9.82 14.22 0.69
C LEU A 77 -11.30 13.86 0.57
N GLU A 78 -11.76 12.83 1.29
CA GLU A 78 -13.17 12.45 1.34
C GLU A 78 -14.05 13.61 1.77
N LYS A 79 -13.68 14.32 2.84
CA LYS A 79 -14.42 15.51 3.31
C LYS A 79 -14.50 16.59 2.25
N GLN A 80 -13.41 16.86 1.53
CA GLN A 80 -13.39 17.83 0.43
C GLN A 80 -14.33 17.41 -0.69
N LEU A 81 -14.28 16.14 -1.10
CA LEU A 81 -15.15 15.60 -2.16
C LEU A 81 -16.62 15.63 -1.76
N VAL A 82 -16.95 15.30 -0.51
CA VAL A 82 -18.32 15.39 0.02
C VAL A 82 -18.82 16.84 0.02
N SER A 83 -17.98 17.79 0.47
CA SER A 83 -18.33 19.21 0.45
C SER A 83 -18.53 19.72 -0.98
N LEU A 84 -17.67 19.29 -1.91
CA LEU A 84 -17.79 19.63 -3.31
C LEU A 84 -19.10 19.07 -3.90
N ARG A 85 -19.43 17.80 -3.64
CA ARG A 85 -20.68 17.20 -4.09
C ARG A 85 -21.92 17.91 -3.54
N ALA A 86 -21.85 18.41 -2.30
CA ALA A 86 -22.94 19.15 -1.67
C ALA A 86 -23.19 20.54 -2.30
N SER A 87 -22.27 21.07 -3.09
CA SER A 87 -22.44 22.34 -3.79
C SER A 87 -23.45 22.30 -4.95
N CYS A 88 -23.88 21.10 -5.37
CA CYS A 88 -24.83 20.93 -6.46
C CYS A 88 -25.98 19.99 -6.05
N ASN A 89 -27.21 20.40 -6.34
CA ASN A 89 -28.39 19.56 -6.18
C ASN A 89 -28.72 18.86 -7.51
N ASP A 90 -29.52 17.80 -7.43
CA ASP A 90 -30.01 17.09 -8.62
C ASP A 90 -31.00 17.99 -9.39
N ASP A 91 -31.06 17.85 -10.71
CA ASP A 91 -31.88 18.64 -11.67
C ASP A 91 -31.41 20.07 -12.02
N ARG A 92 -30.11 20.36 -11.97
CA ARG A 92 -29.54 21.60 -12.55
C ARG A 92 -28.89 21.36 -13.91
N GLU A 93 -28.96 22.34 -14.79
CA GLU A 93 -28.18 22.37 -16.03
C GLU A 93 -26.67 22.46 -15.72
N VAL A 94 -25.84 21.97 -16.64
CA VAL A 94 -24.38 21.91 -16.48
C VAL A 94 -23.77 23.29 -16.25
N GLU A 95 -24.32 24.35 -16.86
CA GLU A 95 -23.88 25.73 -16.66
C GLU A 95 -24.06 26.22 -15.20
N ALA A 96 -25.04 25.68 -14.48
CA ALA A 96 -25.32 26.01 -13.08
C ALA A 96 -24.81 24.93 -12.09
N CYS A 97 -23.93 24.04 -12.56
CA CYS A 97 -23.38 22.96 -11.75
C CYS A 97 -22.34 23.47 -10.75
N GLY A 98 -22.70 23.48 -9.47
CA GLY A 98 -21.81 23.92 -8.39
C GLY A 98 -20.53 23.09 -8.25
N VAL A 99 -20.58 21.81 -8.64
CA VAL A 99 -19.39 20.93 -8.64
C VAL A 99 -18.38 21.38 -9.68
N LEU A 100 -18.81 21.68 -10.91
CA LEU A 100 -17.91 22.12 -11.98
C LEU A 100 -17.33 23.51 -11.68
N ALA A 101 -18.14 24.41 -11.12
CA ALA A 101 -17.67 25.69 -10.62
C ALA A 101 -16.60 25.50 -9.53
N GLY A 102 -16.87 24.67 -8.52
CA GLY A 102 -15.95 24.41 -7.41
C GLY A 102 -14.63 23.76 -7.83
N ILE A 103 -14.62 22.87 -8.84
CA ILE A 103 -13.38 22.29 -9.39
C ILE A 103 -12.58 23.35 -10.16
N SER A 104 -13.27 24.22 -10.91
CA SER A 104 -12.62 25.25 -11.74
C SER A 104 -12.01 26.37 -10.89
N GLU A 105 -12.61 26.68 -9.75
CA GLU A 105 -12.14 27.69 -8.79
C GLU A 105 -11.12 27.13 -7.78
N GLY A 106 -11.18 25.82 -7.50
CA GLY A 106 -10.49 25.14 -6.41
C GLY A 106 -8.98 24.89 -6.55
N ASN A 107 -8.28 25.51 -7.51
CA ASN A 107 -6.83 25.34 -7.68
C ASN A 107 -5.97 26.40 -6.94
N MET A 108 -6.55 27.17 -6.01
CA MET A 108 -5.88 28.33 -5.40
C MET A 108 -5.64 28.25 -3.88
N HIS A 109 -5.83 27.08 -3.23
CA HIS A 109 -5.53 26.89 -1.80
C HIS A 109 -4.73 25.62 -1.52
N GLN A 110 -3.47 25.59 -1.98
CA GLN A 110 -2.42 24.82 -1.31
C GLN A 110 -1.44 25.82 -0.67
N GLN A 111 -1.62 26.07 0.62
CA GLN A 111 -0.60 26.61 1.53
C GLN A 111 -0.30 25.54 2.58
#